data_AF-A0A941WYP3-F1
#
_entry.id   AF-A0A941WYP3-F1
#
_cell.length_a   1.000
_cell.length_b   1.000
_cell.length_c   1.000
_cell.angle_alpha   90.00
_cell.angle_beta   90.00
_cell.angle_gamma   90.00
#
_symmetry.space_group_name_H-M   'P 1'
#
loop_
_entity.id
_entity.type
_entity.pdbx_description
1 polymer ?
#
loop_
_entity_poly.entity_id
_entity_poly.type
_entity_poly.pdbx_seq_one_letter_code
_entity_poly.pdbx_strand_id
1 'polypeptide(L)' 'VKGPLKGLEGELVEVDGKAKVVVRLDLLGCAGVDMPVGFVEKMK' A
#
# COMPACT_ATOMS: atom_id res chain seq x y z
N VAL A 1 -5.32 3.09 -3.29
CA VAL A 1 -4.19 2.60 -4.13
C VAL A 1 -4.61 2.57 -5.60
N LYS A 2 -3.73 2.87 -6.55
CA LYS A 2 -4.00 2.82 -8.01
C LYS A 2 -3.58 1.47 -8.62
N GLY A 3 -4.06 1.17 -9.83
CA GLY A 3 -3.67 -0.05 -10.57
C GLY A 3 -4.46 -1.31 -10.17
N PRO A 4 -3.86 -2.52 -10.26
CA PRO A 4 -4.55 -3.78 -9.95
C PRO A 4 -5.03 -3.90 -8.49
N LEU A 5 -4.43 -3.12 -7.58
CA LEU A 5 -4.77 -3.06 -6.16
C LEU A 5 -5.78 -1.93 -5.85
N LYS A 6 -6.48 -1.41 -6.87
CA LYS A 6 -7.50 -0.37 -6.69
C LYS A 6 -8.64 -0.88 -5.82
N GLY A 7 -9.00 -0.07 -4.82
CA GLY A 7 -10.04 -0.41 -3.84
C GLY A 7 -9.51 -1.08 -2.57
N LEU A 8 -8.21 -1.40 -2.51
CA LEU A 8 -7.58 -1.86 -1.28
C LEU A 8 -7.07 -0.68 -0.46
N GLU A 9 -7.23 -0.80 0.86
CA GLU A 9 -6.72 0.12 1.87
C GLU A 9 -5.42 -0.43 2.46
N GLY A 10 -4.53 0.49 2.84
CA GLY A 10 -3.22 0.14 3.33
C GLY A 10 -2.51 1.31 3.99
N GLU A 11 -1.44 0.99 4.67
CA GLU A 11 -0.62 1.95 5.39
C GLU A 11 0.69 2.18 4.63
N LEU A 12 1.07 3.46 4.50
CA LEU A 12 2.36 3.82 3.95
C LEU A 12 3.40 3.76 5.07
N VAL A 13 4.37 2.87 4.91
CA VAL A 13 5.44 2.63 5.89
C VAL A 13 6.79 2.83 5.23
N GLU A 14 7.76 3.35 5.97
CA GLU A 14 9.13 3.46 5.50
C GLU A 14 9.95 2.33 6.10
N VAL A 15 10.53 1.48 5.24
CA VAL A 15 11.36 0.35 5.64
C VAL A 15 12.69 0.46 4.90
N ASP A 16 13.80 0.47 5.65
CA ASP A 16 15.16 0.60 5.10
C ASP A 16 15.35 1.84 4.18
N GLY A 17 14.71 2.96 4.52
CA GLY A 17 14.75 4.20 3.73
C GLY A 17 13.96 4.15 2.42
N LYS A 18 13.14 3.11 2.21
CA LYS A 18 12.23 2.99 1.07
C LYS A 18 10.79 3.06 1.54
N ALA A 19 10.00 3.91 0.87
CA ALA A 19 8.57 3.94 1.06
C ALA A 19 7.94 2.67 0.49
N LYS A 20 7.27 1.91 1.36
CA LYS A 20 6.46 0.75 1.02
C LYS A 20 5.02 1.01 1.41
N VAL A 21 4.10 0.33 0.75
CA VAL A 21 2.71 0.31 1.20
C VAL A 21 2.34 -1.09 1.62
N VAL A 22 1.86 -1.21 2.85
CA VAL A 22 1.34 -2.46 3.38
C VAL A 22 -0.16 -2.42 3.19
N VAL A 23 -0.66 -3.20 2.23
CA VAL A 23 -2.10 -3.37 2.01
C VAL A 23 -2.60 -4.54 2.85
N ARG A 24 -3.75 -4.33 3.49
CA ARG A 24 -4.45 -5.41 4.19
C ARG A 24 -5.32 -6.15 3.18
N LEU A 25 -5.11 -7.46 3.09
CA LEU A 25 -5.87 -8.38 2.27
C LEU A 25 -6.74 -9.21 3.22
N ASP A 26 -8.06 -9.01 3.18
CA ASP A 26 -8.98 -9.61 4.18
C ASP A 26 -8.86 -11.13 4.29
N LEU A 27 -8.49 -11.81 3.21
CA LEU A 27 -8.34 -13.27 3.16
C LEU A 27 -6.89 -13.77 3.28
N LEU A 28 -5.89 -12.90 3.08
CA LEU A 28 -4.47 -13.29 2.99
C LEU A 28 -3.57 -12.64 4.04
N GLY A 29 -4.11 -11.73 4.88
CA GLY A 29 -3.36 -11.01 5.90
C GLY A 29 -2.86 -9.66 5.40
N CYS A 30 -1.55 -9.41 5.47
CA CYS A 30 -0.95 -8.17 4.99
C CYS A 30 0.11 -8.46 3.91
N ALA A 31 0.14 -7.62 2.87
CA ALA A 31 1.14 -7.68 1.82
C ALA A 31 1.87 -6.34 1.73
N GLY A 32 3.19 -6.36 1.89
CA GLY A 32 4.05 -5.21 1.66
C GLY A 32 4.41 -5.12 0.17
N VAL A 33 4.02 -4.03 -0.48
CA VAL A 33 4.33 -3.77 -1.89
C VAL A 33 5.19 -2.51 -2.01
N ASP A 34 6.27 -2.64 -2.77
CA ASP A 34 7.08 -1.51 -3.20
C ASP A 34 6.34 -0.80 -4.35
N MET A 35 5.83 0.41 -4.11
CA MET A 35 5.19 1.23 -5.13
C MET A 35 5.46 2.72 -4.92
N PRO A 36 5.52 3.52 -5.99
CA PRO A 36 5.79 4.94 -5.88
C PRO A 36 4.65 5.68 -5.18
N VAL A 37 4.98 6.74 -4.43
CA VAL A 37 3.99 7.50 -3.62
C VAL A 37 2.82 8.05 -4.44
N GLY A 38 3.01 8.34 -5.73
CA GLY A 38 1.95 8.80 -6.63
C GLY A 38 0.86 7.77 -6.95
N PHE A 39 1.08 6.50 -6.59
CA PHE A 39 0.11 5.39 -6.70
C PHE A 39 -0.75 5.23 -5.45
N VAL A 40 -0.48 6.03 -4.41
CA VAL A 40 -1.20 6.03 -3.14
C VAL A 40 -1.93 7.35 -3.01
N GLU A 41 -3.16 7.29 -2.55
CA GLU A 41 -3.96 8.47 -2.24
C GLU A 41 -4.29 8.41 -0.75
N LYS A 42 -4.20 9.56 -0.07
CA LYS A 42 -4.61 9.65 1.33
C LYS A 42 -6.12 9.41 1.41
N MET A 43 -6.53 8.51 2.30
CA MET A 43 -7.94 8.47 2.71
C MET A 43 -8.29 9.79 3.40
N LYS A 44 -9.48 10.30 3.08
CA LYS A 44 -10.07 11.49 3.70
C LYS A 44 -10.82 11.11 4.96
#